data_AF-A0AAE0XUZ9-F1
#
_entry.id   AF-A0AAE0XUZ9-F1
#
_cell.length_a   1.000
_cell.length_b   1.000
_cell.length_c   1.000
_cell.angle_alpha   90.00
_cell.angle_beta   90.00
_cell.angle_gamma   90.00
#
_symmetry.space_group_name_H-M   'P 1'
#
loop_
_entity.id
_entity.type
_entity.pdbx_description
1 polymer ?
#
loop_
_entity_poly.entity_id
_entity_poly.type
_entity_poly.pdbx_seq_one_letter_code
_entity_poly.pdbx_strand_id
1 'polypeptide(L)'
;MQADPSLSWLPIAIPEGTIKKLIKKRSCLAVRSNFFSERVVSGWNSLPESVVSAPSVNAFKNRLDAHWVTHPAIYNPECYNYTLQGMTQ
;
A
#
# COMPACT_ATOMS: atom_id res chain seq x y z
N MET A 1 -32.82 -17.03 -22.37
CA MET A 1 -31.82 -16.06 -21.87
C MET A 1 -32.21 -14.69 -22.39
N GLN A 2 -33.16 -14.03 -21.73
CA GLN A 2 -33.52 -12.64 -22.04
C GLN A 2 -32.88 -11.78 -20.96
N ALA A 3 -32.02 -10.83 -21.33
CA ALA A 3 -31.46 -9.87 -20.39
C ALA A 3 -32.58 -8.96 -19.85
N ASP A 4 -32.55 -8.69 -18.54
CA ASP A 4 -33.50 -7.80 -17.86
C ASP A 4 -33.34 -6.34 -18.34
N PRO A 5 -34.39 -5.71 -18.90
CA PRO A 5 -34.33 -4.33 -19.41
C PRO A 5 -34.16 -3.25 -18.34
N SER A 6 -34.30 -3.57 -17.06
CA SER A 6 -34.25 -2.61 -15.95
C SER A 6 -32.83 -2.19 -15.54
N LEU A 7 -31.78 -2.78 -16.13
CA LEU A 7 -30.38 -2.51 -15.77
C LEU A 7 -29.66 -1.50 -16.68
N SER A 8 -30.38 -0.76 -17.53
CA SER A 8 -29.80 0.21 -18.46
C SER A 8 -29.43 1.57 -17.85
N TRP A 9 -29.89 1.85 -16.63
CA TRP A 9 -29.72 3.14 -15.94
C TRP A 9 -28.93 3.05 -14.63
N LEU A 10 -28.32 1.90 -14.33
CA LEU A 10 -27.35 1.85 -13.24
C LEU A 10 -26.10 2.64 -13.67
N PRO A 11 -25.61 3.59 -12.85
CA PRO A 11 -24.26 4.11 -13.02
C PRO A 11 -23.36 2.89 -13.09
N ILE A 12 -22.61 2.75 -14.20
CA ILE A 12 -21.63 1.69 -14.45
C ILE A 12 -21.09 1.26 -13.09
N ALA A 13 -21.40 0.05 -12.64
CA ALA A 13 -20.96 -0.41 -11.33
C ALA A 13 -19.43 -0.29 -11.31
N ILE A 14 -18.94 0.81 -10.75
CA ILE A 14 -17.52 1.05 -10.58
C ILE A 14 -17.14 -0.07 -9.63
N PRO A 15 -16.28 -1.03 -10.03
CA PRO A 15 -15.86 -2.05 -9.10
C PRO A 15 -15.32 -1.34 -7.87
N GLU A 16 -15.99 -1.57 -6.74
CA GLU A 16 -15.67 -1.07 -5.39
C GLU A 16 -14.25 -1.52 -5.01
N GLY A 17 -13.23 -0.92 -5.61
CA GLY A 17 -11.89 -1.49 -5.50
C GLY A 17 -10.79 -0.88 -6.34
N THR A 18 -10.92 0.31 -6.89
CA THR A 18 -9.86 0.89 -7.73
C THR A 18 -9.90 2.40 -7.54
N ILE A 19 -8.98 3.09 -6.85
CA ILE A 19 -7.52 3.04 -6.94
C ILE A 19 -6.97 3.53 -5.58
N LYS A 20 -6.30 2.69 -4.80
CA LYS A 20 -5.59 3.14 -3.58
C LYS A 20 -4.19 3.66 -3.90
N LYS A 21 -4.02 4.43 -4.98
CA LYS A 21 -2.73 5.02 -5.37
C LYS A 21 -2.70 6.50 -5.00
N LEU A 22 -1.57 6.94 -4.50
CA LEU A 22 -1.36 8.32 -4.11
C LEU A 22 -0.81 9.12 -5.30
N ILE A 23 -1.28 10.35 -5.47
CA ILE A 23 -0.77 11.25 -6.50
C ILE A 23 0.46 11.96 -5.95
N LYS A 24 1.60 11.81 -6.63
CA LYS A 24 2.83 12.52 -6.27
C LYS A 24 2.74 13.97 -6.75
N LYS A 25 2.92 14.95 -5.86
CA LYS A 25 2.88 16.36 -6.28
C LYS A 25 4.20 16.67 -6.96
N ARG A 26 4.14 17.15 -8.21
CA ARG A 26 5.37 17.62 -8.87
C ARG A 26 5.91 18.82 -8.11
N SER A 27 7.15 18.70 -7.67
CA SER A 27 7.90 19.75 -7.02
C SER A 27 9.07 20.14 -7.89
N CYS A 28 9.22 21.43 -8.15
CA CYS A 28 10.32 21.96 -8.97
C CYS A 28 11.59 22.20 -8.15
N LEU A 29 11.48 22.23 -6.83
CA LEU A 29 12.61 22.42 -5.91
C LEU A 29 13.02 21.05 -5.34
N ALA A 30 14.30 20.70 -5.46
CA ALA A 30 14.86 19.46 -4.92
C ALA A 30 14.65 19.33 -3.39
N VAL A 31 14.58 20.46 -2.69
CA VAL A 31 14.23 20.49 -1.26
C VAL A 31 12.82 19.95 -1.04
N ARG A 32 11.86 20.35 -1.89
CA ARG A 32 10.46 19.95 -1.78
C ARG A 32 10.21 18.49 -2.18
N SER A 33 11.02 17.93 -3.08
CA SER A 33 10.91 16.51 -3.47
C SER A 33 11.33 15.52 -2.38
N ASN A 34 12.09 15.99 -1.38
CA ASN A 34 12.57 15.17 -0.27
C ASN A 34 11.64 15.18 0.95
N PHE A 35 10.53 15.91 0.90
CA PHE A 35 9.54 15.91 1.98
C PHE A 35 8.92 14.53 2.16
N PHE A 36 8.60 14.21 3.42
CA PHE A 36 8.02 12.92 3.79
C PHE A 36 6.81 12.54 2.92
N SER A 37 5.90 13.50 2.69
CA SER A 37 4.72 13.31 1.85
C SER A 37 5.06 12.88 0.41
N GLU A 38 6.15 13.40 -0.18
CA GLU A 38 6.52 13.07 -1.56
C GLU A 38 7.29 11.74 -1.66
N ARG A 39 8.08 11.39 -0.64
CA ARG A 39 8.84 10.14 -0.62
C ARG A 39 7.94 8.92 -0.42
N VAL A 40 6.98 9.03 0.50
CA VAL A 40 6.07 7.92 0.85
C VAL A 40 5.19 7.51 -0.33
N VAL A 41 4.80 8.46 -1.19
CA VAL A 41 3.97 8.20 -2.38
C VAL A 41 4.61 7.17 -3.30
N SER A 42 5.93 7.25 -3.51
CA SER A 42 6.64 6.31 -4.39
C SER A 42 6.63 4.89 -3.83
N GLY A 43 6.87 4.75 -2.53
CA GLY A 43 6.82 3.45 -1.85
C GLY A 43 5.42 2.86 -1.86
N TRP A 44 4.41 3.69 -1.54
CA TRP A 44 3.00 3.29 -1.52
C TRP A 44 2.50 2.82 -2.90
N ASN A 45 2.82 3.55 -3.96
CA ASN A 45 2.41 3.18 -5.33
C ASN A 45 3.10 1.93 -5.88
N SER A 46 4.19 1.51 -5.25
CA SER A 46 4.93 0.28 -5.61
C SER A 46 4.37 -0.96 -4.90
N LEU A 47 3.46 -0.79 -3.93
CA LEU A 47 2.85 -1.91 -3.23
C LEU A 47 1.80 -2.60 -4.08
N PRO A 48 1.69 -3.94 -4.02
CA PRO A 48 0.64 -4.67 -4.70
C PRO A 48 -0.70 -4.43 -4.03
N GLU A 49 -1.77 -4.46 -4.82
CA GLU A 49 -3.14 -4.23 -4.35
C GLU A 49 -3.58 -5.22 -3.25
N SER A 50 -3.07 -6.46 -3.28
CA SER A 50 -3.29 -7.45 -2.23
C SER A 50 -2.81 -6.98 -0.84
N VAL A 51 -1.72 -6.22 -0.77
CA VAL A 51 -1.20 -5.64 0.47
C VAL A 51 -2.07 -4.45 0.88
N VAL A 52 -2.35 -3.53 -0.05
CA VAL A 52 -3.10 -2.28 0.22
C VAL A 52 -4.60 -2.54 0.49
N SER A 53 -5.15 -3.64 0.01
CA SER A 53 -6.52 -4.09 0.25
C SER A 53 -6.67 -4.95 1.50
N ALA A 54 -5.85 -4.71 2.52
CA ALA A 54 -6.00 -5.35 3.82
C ALA A 54 -7.25 -4.84 4.56
N PRO A 55 -8.03 -5.73 5.20
CA PRO A 55 -9.24 -5.36 5.92
C PRO A 55 -8.96 -4.71 7.30
N SER A 56 -7.73 -4.80 7.79
CA SER A 56 -7.30 -4.23 9.07
C SER A 56 -5.84 -3.77 9.03
N VAL A 57 -5.46 -2.92 9.98
CA VAL A 57 -4.07 -2.43 10.11
C VAL A 57 -3.09 -3.57 10.41
N ASN A 58 -3.46 -4.54 11.25
CA ASN A 58 -2.60 -5.69 11.54
C ASN A 58 -2.44 -6.59 10.32
N ALA A 59 -3.52 -6.82 9.56
CA ALA A 59 -3.44 -7.57 8.31
C ALA A 59 -2.55 -6.85 7.28
N PHE A 60 -2.60 -5.51 7.23
CA PHE A 60 -1.72 -4.70 6.39
C PHE A 60 -0.26 -4.88 6.77
N LYS A 61 0.08 -4.73 8.06
CA LYS A 61 1.45 -4.90 8.58
C LYS A 61 2.01 -6.28 8.21
N ASN A 62 1.28 -7.35 8.48
CA ASN A 62 1.73 -8.71 8.17
C ASN A 62 1.96 -8.94 6.66
N ARG A 63 1.07 -8.41 5.80
CA ARG A 63 1.22 -8.50 4.34
C ARG A 63 2.39 -7.67 3.83
N LEU A 64 2.62 -6.51 4.44
CA LEU A 64 3.72 -5.61 4.10
C LEU A 64 5.07 -6.22 4.50
N ASP A 65 5.17 -6.75 5.72
CA ASP A 65 6.38 -7.43 6.21
C ASP A 65 6.73 -8.61 5.31
N ALA A 66 5.74 -9.45 4.96
CA ALA A 66 5.95 -10.56 4.03
C ALA A 66 6.43 -10.09 2.63
N HIS A 67 5.89 -8.98 2.12
CA HIS A 67 6.29 -8.41 0.83
C HIS A 67 7.70 -7.78 0.86
N TRP A 68 8.14 -7.29 2.02
CA TRP A 68 9.46 -6.67 2.17
C TRP A 68 10.56 -7.66 2.53
N VAL A 69 10.24 -8.82 3.12
CA VAL A 69 11.20 -9.92 3.31
C VAL A 69 11.80 -10.38 1.98
N THR A 70 11.03 -10.35 0.89
CA THR A 70 11.54 -10.69 -0.46
C THR A 70 12.38 -9.57 -1.09
N HIS A 71 12.47 -8.39 -0.46
CA HIS A 71 13.16 -7.20 -0.95
C HIS A 71 14.16 -6.65 0.10
N PRO A 72 15.25 -7.39 0.40
CA PRO A 72 16.18 -7.07 1.50
C PRO A 72 16.91 -5.72 1.36
N ALA A 73 16.91 -5.11 0.17
CA ALA A 73 17.50 -3.79 -0.04
C ALA A 73 16.65 -2.62 0.48
N ILE A 74 15.36 -2.83 0.76
CA ILE A 74 14.42 -1.77 1.19
C ILE A 74 14.13 -1.88 2.70
N TYR A 75 14.21 -3.09 3.25
CA TYR A 75 13.87 -3.39 4.62
C TYR A 75 15.00 -4.20 5.26
N ASN A 76 15.54 -3.69 6.37
CA ASN A 76 16.47 -4.44 7.20
C ASN A 76 15.67 -5.20 8.28
N PRO A 77 15.39 -6.51 8.10
CA PRO A 77 14.58 -7.30 9.03
C PRO A 77 15.23 -7.48 10.41
N GLU A 78 16.55 -7.27 10.53
CA GLU A 78 17.30 -7.43 11.77
C GLU A 78 16.79 -6.52 12.91
N CYS A 79 16.10 -5.42 12.61
CA CYS A 79 15.53 -4.51 13.60
C CYS A 79 14.54 -5.17 14.58
N TYR A 80 13.82 -6.22 14.16
CA TYR A 80 12.87 -6.94 15.02
C TYR A 80 13.57 -7.91 15.99
N ASN A 81 14.74 -8.42 15.61
CA ASN A 81 15.50 -9.36 16.43
C ASN A 81 16.05 -8.66 17.70
N TYR A 82 16.45 -7.38 17.59
CA TYR A 82 16.88 -6.59 18.76
C TYR A 82 15.76 -6.35 19.78
N THR A 83 14.51 -6.18 19.32
CA THR A 83 13.37 -6.01 20.23
C THR A 83 12.99 -7.28 20.98
N LEU A 84 13.18 -8.46 20.37
CA LEU A 84 12.87 -9.74 20.99
C LEU A 84 13.98 -10.22 21.94
N GLN A 85 15.25 -9.93 21.65
CA GLN A 85 16.37 -10.22 22.57
C GLN A 85 16.33 -9.37 23.86
N GLY A 86 15.69 -8.20 23.85
CA GLY A 86 15.54 -7.35 25.04
C GLY A 86 14.39 -7.74 25.98
N MET A 87 13.53 -8.68 25.56
CA MET A 87 12.37 -9.15 26.35
C MET A 87 12.61 -10.51 27.00
N THR A 88 13.74 -11.18 26.72
CA THR A 88 14.17 -12.42 27.35
C THR A 88 15.22 -12.17 28.44
N GLN A 89 14.85 -11.41 29.47
CA GLN A 89 15.56 -11.38 30.77
C GLN A 89 14.62 -11.84 31.88
#